data_AF-A0A8C9Y321-F1
#
_entry.id   AF-A0A8C9Y321-F1
#
_cell.length_a   1.000
_cell.length_b   1.000
_cell.length_c   1.000
_cell.angle_alpha   90.00
_cell.angle_beta   90.00
_cell.angle_gamma   90.00
#
_symmetry.space_group_name_H-M   'P 1'
#
loop_
_entity.id
_entity.type
_entity.pdbx_description
1 polymer ?
#
loop_
_entity_poly.entity_id
_entity_poly.type
_entity_poly.pdbx_seq_one_letter_code
_entity_poly.pdbx_strand_id
1 'polypeptide(L)'
;MTSQRWMLAFCFSLASGTMQMNNTKVIQNTCRTFGSGVVQPFSGSSFYVRSNCPFTLTRFTHNRVECDITTRRGDNGLLVRVEIIINKVRTVVQNGSILVEKKSISFTTASTLN
;
A
#
# COMPACT_ATOMS: atom_id res chain seq x y z
N MET A 1 -34.31 -0.93 -61.50
CA MET A 1 -32.84 -1.13 -61.44
C MET A 1 -32.36 -0.74 -60.05
N THR A 2 -31.93 -1.74 -59.31
CA THR A 2 -31.48 -1.74 -57.92
C THR A 2 -30.06 -1.16 -57.82
N SER A 3 -29.89 0.02 -57.25
CA SER A 3 -28.56 0.66 -57.12
C SER A 3 -28.31 1.31 -55.74
N GLN A 4 -29.02 0.86 -54.69
CA GLN A 4 -28.82 1.42 -53.34
C GLN A 4 -28.75 0.38 -52.23
N ARG A 5 -28.40 -0.88 -52.54
CA ARG A 5 -28.30 -1.93 -51.51
C ARG A 5 -26.88 -2.41 -51.17
N TRP A 6 -25.83 -1.79 -51.70
CA TRP A 6 -24.46 -2.33 -51.59
C TRP A 6 -23.38 -1.31 -51.17
N MET A 7 -23.74 -0.27 -50.42
CA MET A 7 -22.79 0.76 -49.95
C MET A 7 -22.82 0.99 -48.43
N LEU A 8 -23.21 -0.01 -47.63
CA LEU A 8 -23.14 0.07 -46.16
C LEU A 8 -22.58 -1.19 -45.48
N ALA A 9 -22.02 -2.14 -46.24
CA ALA A 9 -21.52 -3.41 -45.70
C ALA A 9 -19.99 -3.49 -45.57
N PHE A 10 -19.24 -2.39 -45.76
CA PHE A 10 -17.78 -2.46 -45.89
C PHE A 10 -16.95 -1.55 -44.97
N CYS A 11 -17.52 -1.06 -43.86
CA CYS A 11 -16.75 -0.34 -42.84
C CYS A 11 -16.82 -0.93 -41.42
N PHE A 12 -17.43 -2.10 -41.22
CA PHE A 12 -17.61 -2.69 -39.89
C PHE A 12 -16.82 -3.98 -39.63
N SER A 13 -15.69 -4.20 -40.33
CA SER A 13 -14.94 -5.45 -40.20
C SER A 13 -13.49 -5.33 -39.72
N LEU A 14 -13.01 -4.17 -39.27
CA LEU A 14 -11.58 -4.00 -38.90
C LEU A 14 -11.30 -3.30 -37.56
N ALA A 15 -12.25 -3.32 -36.62
CA ALA A 15 -11.94 -2.95 -35.24
C ALA A 15 -12.67 -3.82 -34.20
N SER A 16 -12.84 -5.12 -34.47
CA SER A 16 -13.08 -6.11 -33.41
C SER A 16 -11.74 -6.62 -32.87
N GLY A 17 -10.88 -5.69 -32.48
CA GLY A 17 -9.84 -5.98 -31.50
C GLY A 17 -10.52 -5.87 -30.15
N THR A 18 -11.04 -6.97 -29.61
CA THR A 18 -11.26 -7.02 -28.17
C THR A 18 -9.90 -6.72 -27.54
N MET A 19 -9.75 -5.52 -26.98
CA MET A 19 -8.68 -5.29 -26.02
C MET A 19 -9.03 -6.19 -24.85
N GLN A 20 -8.54 -7.41 -24.90
CA GLN A 20 -8.45 -8.27 -23.74
C GLN A 20 -7.49 -7.54 -22.83
N MET A 21 -8.07 -6.68 -21.99
CA MET A 21 -7.43 -6.20 -20.78
C MET A 21 -7.18 -7.48 -19.98
N ASN A 22 -6.04 -8.11 -20.26
CA ASN A 22 -5.45 -9.04 -19.34
C ASN A 22 -5.36 -8.24 -18.05
N ASN A 23 -6.31 -8.51 -17.14
CA ASN A 23 -6.23 -8.14 -15.74
C ASN A 23 -5.03 -8.90 -15.20
N THR A 24 -3.84 -8.48 -15.61
CA THR A 24 -2.60 -8.74 -14.90
C THR A 24 -2.82 -8.03 -13.59
N LYS A 25 -3.34 -8.79 -12.62
CA LYS A 25 -3.38 -8.39 -11.23
C LYS A 25 -1.95 -8.03 -10.89
N VAL A 26 -1.62 -6.75 -10.94
CA VAL A 26 -0.35 -6.23 -10.43
C VAL A 26 -0.41 -6.60 -8.96
N ILE A 27 0.28 -7.68 -8.58
CA ILE A 27 0.45 -8.01 -7.18
C ILE A 27 1.38 -6.91 -6.66
N GLN A 28 0.78 -5.86 -6.12
CA GLN A 28 1.53 -4.90 -5.35
C GLN A 28 1.96 -5.63 -4.08
N ASN A 29 3.20 -6.09 -4.06
CA ASN A 29 3.83 -6.71 -2.90
C ASN A 29 4.06 -5.70 -1.74
N THR A 30 3.34 -4.58 -1.75
CA THR A 30 3.50 -3.47 -0.80
C THR A 30 2.15 -3.05 -0.25
N CYS A 31 2.00 -3.10 1.05
CA CYS A 31 0.95 -2.37 1.77
C CYS A 31 1.47 -0.96 2.06
N ARG A 32 0.66 0.07 1.81
CA ARG A 32 1.04 1.47 2.03
C ARG A 32 -0.05 2.20 2.78
N THR A 33 0.35 3.21 3.54
CA THR A 33 -0.57 4.21 4.05
C THR A 33 0.07 5.58 3.94
N PHE A 34 -0.69 6.57 3.46
CA PHE A 34 -0.16 7.90 3.16
C PHE A 34 -1.25 8.97 3.27
N GLY A 35 -0.82 10.23 3.18
CA GLY A 35 -1.70 11.37 3.39
C GLY A 35 -2.39 11.33 4.76
N SER A 36 -3.62 11.83 4.81
CA SER A 36 -4.43 11.94 6.02
C SER A 36 -5.25 10.69 6.38
N GLY A 37 -5.07 9.56 5.68
CA GLY A 37 -5.86 8.36 5.95
C GLY A 37 -5.97 7.33 4.83
N VAL A 38 -5.25 7.47 3.70
CA VAL A 38 -5.33 6.48 2.63
C VAL A 38 -4.62 5.20 3.05
N VAL A 39 -5.25 4.06 2.84
CA VAL A 39 -4.70 2.71 3.03
C VAL A 39 -4.78 1.97 1.71
N GLN A 40 -3.64 1.47 1.26
CA GLN A 40 -3.47 0.67 0.06
C GLN A 40 -3.05 -0.74 0.50
N PRO A 41 -3.97 -1.72 0.50
CA PRO A 41 -3.66 -3.08 0.93
C PRO A 41 -2.76 -3.81 -0.08
N PHE A 42 -2.17 -4.94 0.33
CA PHE A 42 -1.42 -5.83 -0.58
C PHE A 42 -2.25 -6.33 -1.78
N SER A 43 -3.57 -6.39 -1.61
CA SER A 43 -4.49 -6.78 -2.67
C SER A 43 -5.84 -6.12 -2.46
N GLY A 44 -6.48 -5.73 -3.57
CA GLY A 44 -7.76 -5.03 -3.55
C GLY A 44 -7.62 -3.54 -3.78
N SER A 45 -8.72 -2.82 -3.59
CA SER A 45 -8.81 -1.39 -3.82
C SER A 45 -8.33 -0.60 -2.61
N SER A 46 -7.75 0.58 -2.85
CA SER A 46 -7.40 1.49 -1.77
C SER A 46 -8.66 2.04 -1.10
N PHE A 47 -8.57 2.34 0.20
CA PHE A 47 -9.67 2.90 0.98
C PHE A 47 -9.16 3.99 1.94
N TYR A 48 -10.09 4.75 2.52
CA TYR A 48 -9.78 5.86 3.41
C TYR A 48 -10.24 5.56 4.84
N VAL A 49 -9.36 5.78 5.81
CA VAL A 49 -9.64 5.61 7.25
C VAL A 49 -9.38 6.92 7.96
N ARG A 50 -10.42 7.50 8.57
CA ARG A 50 -10.32 8.66 9.45
C ARG A 50 -10.51 8.23 10.89
N SER A 51 -9.40 8.08 11.62
CA SER A 51 -9.41 7.74 13.04
C SER A 51 -8.13 8.22 13.70
N ASN A 52 -8.22 8.66 14.96
CA ASN A 52 -7.09 8.93 15.84
C ASN A 52 -6.81 7.76 16.82
N CYS A 53 -7.63 6.72 16.78
CA CYS A 53 -7.40 5.49 17.52
C CYS A 53 -6.23 4.71 16.89
N PRO A 54 -5.45 3.96 17.71
CA PRO A 54 -4.53 2.97 17.18
C PRO A 54 -5.27 1.91 16.35
N PHE A 55 -4.72 1.54 15.20
CA PHE A 55 -5.23 0.43 14.39
C PHE A 55 -4.09 -0.39 13.77
N THR A 56 -4.30 -1.70 13.68
CA THR A 56 -3.36 -2.62 13.04
C THR A 56 -3.37 -2.39 11.54
N LEU A 57 -2.24 -1.97 10.98
CA LEU A 57 -2.06 -1.80 9.54
C LEU A 57 -1.83 -3.15 8.85
N THR A 58 -1.04 -4.02 9.48
CA THR A 58 -0.85 -5.41 9.03
C THR A 58 -0.38 -6.29 10.17
N ARG A 59 -0.74 -7.57 10.11
CA ARG A 59 -0.23 -8.63 10.99
C ARG A 59 0.05 -9.86 10.13
N PHE A 60 1.23 -10.42 10.27
CA PHE A 60 1.62 -11.63 9.54
C PHE A 60 2.64 -12.43 10.32
N THR A 61 2.75 -13.70 9.97
CA THR A 61 3.79 -14.60 10.48
C THR A 61 4.60 -15.10 9.30
N HIS A 62 5.92 -14.97 9.38
CA HIS A 62 6.84 -15.49 8.37
C HIS A 62 7.97 -16.25 9.06
N ASN A 63 8.23 -17.49 8.62
CA ASN A 63 9.26 -18.37 9.23
C ASN A 63 9.16 -18.47 10.77
N ARG A 64 7.93 -18.60 11.29
CA ARG A 64 7.62 -18.64 12.74
C ARG A 64 7.91 -17.34 13.51
N VAL A 65 8.23 -16.25 12.82
CA VAL A 65 8.37 -14.91 13.40
C VAL A 65 7.07 -14.15 13.17
N GLU A 66 6.41 -13.78 14.27
CA GLU A 66 5.24 -12.91 14.25
C GLU A 66 5.67 -11.44 14.09
N CYS A 67 4.98 -10.74 13.20
CA CYS A 67 5.13 -9.31 12.95
C CYS A 67 3.76 -8.63 13.06
N ASP A 68 3.66 -7.62 13.92
CA ASP A 68 2.49 -6.73 14.05
C ASP A 68 2.94 -5.29 13.83
N ILE A 69 2.29 -4.60 12.90
CA ILE A 69 2.49 -3.17 12.66
C ILE A 69 1.18 -2.45 12.98
N THR A 70 1.21 -1.65 14.05
CA THR A 70 0.10 -0.82 14.49
C THR A 70 0.44 0.65 14.27
N THR A 71 -0.51 1.41 13.74
CA THR A 71 -0.34 2.85 13.48
C THR A 71 -1.35 3.66 14.27
N ARG A 72 -0.98 4.89 14.63
CA ARG A 72 -1.90 5.88 15.19
C ARG A 72 -1.72 7.19 14.45
N ARG A 73 -2.85 7.80 14.10
CA ARG A 73 -2.89 9.12 13.47
C ARG A 73 -3.30 10.18 14.49
N GLY A 74 -2.88 11.42 14.26
CA GLY A 74 -3.35 12.58 15.01
C GLY A 74 -4.70 13.05 14.49
N ASP A 75 -5.25 14.09 15.12
CA ASP A 75 -6.56 14.65 14.73
C ASP A 75 -6.55 15.31 13.34
N ASN A 76 -5.35 15.72 12.88
CA ASN A 76 -5.10 16.19 11.51
C ASN A 76 -5.01 15.04 10.49
N GLY A 77 -5.20 13.79 10.92
CA GLY A 77 -5.08 12.59 10.09
C GLY A 77 -3.63 12.21 9.76
N LEU A 78 -2.61 12.94 10.20
CA LEU A 78 -1.22 12.60 9.93
C LEU A 78 -0.75 11.46 10.85
N LEU A 79 0.15 10.63 10.35
CA LEU A 79 0.73 9.52 11.10
C LEU A 79 1.64 10.08 12.21
N VAL A 80 1.32 9.82 13.47
CA VAL A 80 2.08 10.34 14.63
C VAL A 80 2.85 9.27 15.37
N ARG A 81 2.47 8.00 15.18
CA ARG A 81 3.11 6.86 15.84
C ARG A 81 3.01 5.60 14.99
N VAL A 82 4.11 4.88 14.89
CA VAL A 82 4.16 3.51 14.37
C VAL A 82 4.75 2.62 15.45
N GLU A 83 4.05 1.54 15.75
CA GLU A 83 4.52 0.47 16.62
C GLU A 83 4.74 -0.78 15.78
N ILE A 84 5.94 -1.33 15.85
CA ILE A 84 6.38 -2.51 15.12
C ILE A 84 6.81 -3.53 16.17
N ILE A 85 6.12 -4.66 16.22
CA ILE A 85 6.45 -5.77 17.11
C ILE A 85 6.91 -6.93 16.24
N ILE A 86 8.19 -7.28 16.32
CA ILE A 86 8.76 -8.42 15.60
C ILE A 86 9.34 -9.37 16.64
N ASN A 87 8.88 -10.61 16.67
CA ASN A 87 9.34 -11.60 17.65
C ASN A 87 9.29 -11.08 19.10
N LYS A 88 8.18 -10.42 19.48
CA LYS A 88 7.97 -9.78 20.79
C LYS A 88 8.89 -8.58 21.09
N VAL A 89 9.79 -8.21 20.20
CA VAL A 89 10.61 -6.99 20.32
C VAL A 89 9.81 -5.81 19.80
N ARG A 90 9.58 -4.84 20.68
CA ARG A 90 8.76 -3.65 20.41
C ARG A 90 9.64 -2.48 20.00
N THR A 91 9.42 -2.04 18.77
CA THR A 91 10.00 -0.82 18.19
C THR A 91 8.92 0.23 18.02
N VAL A 92 9.18 1.47 18.44
CA VAL A 92 8.27 2.60 18.27
C VAL A 92 8.97 3.70 17.50
N VAL A 93 8.32 4.16 16.43
CA VAL A 93 8.71 5.36 15.68
C VAL A 93 7.71 6.45 16.01
N GLN A 94 8.18 7.54 16.62
CA GLN A 94 7.34 8.69 16.97
C GLN A 94 8.21 9.94 17.12
N ASN A 95 7.69 11.10 16.71
CA ASN A 95 8.34 12.40 16.92
C ASN A 95 9.83 12.43 16.50
N GLY A 96 10.16 11.84 15.34
CA GLY A 96 11.54 11.77 14.83
C GLY A 96 12.49 10.84 15.62
N SER A 97 11.99 10.15 16.64
CA SER A 97 12.75 9.21 17.45
C SER A 97 12.36 7.76 17.16
N ILE A 98 13.33 6.86 17.29
CA ILE A 98 13.13 5.42 17.26
C ILE A 98 13.47 4.87 18.64
N LEU A 99 12.55 4.12 19.23
CA LEU A 99 12.73 3.46 20.51
C LEU A 99 12.60 1.95 20.34
N VAL A 100 13.63 1.19 20.71
CA VAL A 100 13.58 -0.28 20.79
C VAL A 100 13.60 -0.67 22.25
N GLU A 101 12.59 -1.42 22.71
CA GLU A 101 12.46 -1.80 24.12
C GLU A 101 12.57 -0.59 25.07
N LYS A 102 11.92 0.52 24.69
CA LYS A 102 11.92 1.81 25.39
C LYS A 102 13.27 2.54 25.43
N LYS A 103 14.32 2.02 24.78
CA LYS A 103 15.62 2.67 24.65
C LYS A 103 15.70 3.42 23.33
N SER A 104 16.07 4.70 23.39
CA SER A 104 16.33 5.50 22.19
C SER A 104 17.58 4.98 21.49
N ILE A 105 17.55 4.94 20.16
CA ILE A 105 18.71 4.61 19.32
C ILE A 105 19.03 5.80 18.46
N SER A 106 20.29 6.24 18.49
CA SER A 106 20.84 7.20 17.54
C SER A 106 21.45 6.44 16.36
N PHE A 107 21.09 6.82 15.14
CA PHE A 107 21.85 6.40 13.97
C PHE A 107 23.16 7.20 13.94
N THR A 108 24.30 6.53 14.10
CA THR A 108 25.55 7.02 13.52
C THR A 108 25.51 6.67 12.05
N THR A 109 25.58 7.67 11.18
CA THR A 109 25.86 7.46 9.75
C THR A 109 27.18 6.69 9.66
N ALA A 110 27.13 5.43 9.27
CA ALA A 110 28.33 4.74 8.79
C ALA A 110 28.71 5.40 7.47
N SER A 111 29.50 6.47 7.54
CA SER A 111 30.23 6.96 6.38
C SER A 111 31.16 5.83 5.99
N THR A 112 30.86 5.18 4.88
CA THR A 112 31.75 4.25 4.19
C THR A 112 33.11 4.96 4.01
N LEU A 113 34.14 4.47 4.72
CA LEU A 113 35.52 4.76 4.39
C LEU A 113 35.77 4.11 3.02
N ASN A 114 35.98 4.96 2.01
CA ASN A 114 36.54 4.56 0.71
C ASN A 114 37.97 4.04 0.89
#